data_AF-A0A258M6Q2-F1
#
_entry.id   AF-A0A258M6Q2-F1
#
_cell.length_a   1.000
_cell.length_b   1.000
_cell.length_c   1.000
_cell.angle_alpha   90.00
_cell.angle_beta   90.00
_cell.angle_gamma   90.00
#
_symmetry.space_group_name_H-M   'P 1'
#
loop_
_entity.id
_entity.type
_entity.pdbx_description
1 polymer ?
#
loop_
_entity_poly.entity_id
_entity_poly.type
_entity_poly.pdbx_seq_one_letter_code
_entity_poly.pdbx_strand_id
1 'polypeptide(L)'
;MVGIVIVAHTPVASAMLGFAEHAFGVAPERVRAVDIPPHEDTKASFDRLLKAAYGVNTGQGVLILTDVMGATPANVASKLEALGSLSGLNA
;
A
#
# COMPACT_ATOMS: atom_id res chain seq x y z
N MET A 1 9.51 -3.50 13.06
CA MET A 1 9.96 -3.11 11.71
C MET A 1 8.86 -2.31 11.04
N VAL A 2 9.23 -1.36 10.18
CA VAL A 2 8.30 -0.61 9.31
C VAL A 2 7.52 -1.57 8.41
N GLY A 3 6.22 -1.36 8.25
CA GLY A 3 5.39 -2.09 7.28
C GLY A 3 5.50 -1.46 5.89
N ILE A 4 5.27 -2.24 4.82
CA ILE A 4 5.33 -1.73 3.44
C ILE A 4 4.01 -1.98 2.73
N VAL A 5 3.47 -0.96 2.06
CA VAL A 5 2.39 -1.13 1.10
C VAL A 5 2.83 -0.63 -0.27
N ILE A 6 2.77 -1.52 -1.26
CA ILE A 6 3.00 -1.21 -2.68
C ILE A 6 1.65 -0.81 -3.28
N VAL A 7 1.55 0.39 -3.85
CA VAL A 7 0.33 0.94 -4.43
C VAL A 7 0.64 1.40 -5.85
N ALA A 8 0.11 0.72 -6.85
CA ALA A 8 0.42 1.00 -8.24
C ALA A 8 -0.77 0.68 -9.13
N HIS A 9 -0.73 1.08 -10.40
CA HIS A 9 -1.73 0.63 -11.36
C HIS A 9 -1.72 -0.89 -11.50
N THR A 10 -2.89 -1.47 -11.74
CA THR A 10 -3.01 -2.91 -11.98
C THR A 10 -2.18 -3.32 -13.21
N PRO A 11 -1.41 -4.42 -13.18
CA PRO A 11 -1.15 -5.34 -12.06
C PRO A 11 0.23 -5.12 -11.40
N VAL A 12 0.78 -3.92 -11.48
CA VAL A 12 2.17 -3.62 -11.08
C VAL A 12 2.41 -3.90 -9.60
N ALA A 13 1.47 -3.54 -8.71
CA ALA A 13 1.68 -3.72 -7.28
C ALA A 13 1.73 -5.20 -6.91
N SER A 14 0.77 -6.00 -7.39
CA SER A 14 0.77 -7.44 -7.14
C SER A 14 1.94 -8.15 -7.80
N ALA A 15 2.34 -7.74 -9.01
CA ALA A 15 3.52 -8.29 -9.68
C ALA A 15 4.81 -8.05 -8.88
N MET A 16 4.98 -6.86 -8.28
CA MET A 16 6.14 -6.57 -7.43
C MET A 16 6.16 -7.41 -6.15
N LEU A 17 5.00 -7.62 -5.51
CA LEU A 17 4.92 -8.51 -4.35
C LEU A 17 5.21 -9.97 -4.74
N GLY A 18 4.70 -10.43 -5.88
CA GLY A 18 5.00 -11.76 -6.42
C GLY A 18 6.48 -11.94 -6.75
N PHE A 19 7.15 -10.91 -7.28
CA PHE A 19 8.60 -10.91 -7.45
C PHE A 19 9.34 -11.03 -6.11
N ALA A 20 8.94 -10.27 -5.09
CA ALA A 20 9.54 -10.36 -3.77
C ALA A 20 9.35 -11.76 -3.16
N GLU A 21 8.14 -12.31 -3.23
CA GLU A 21 7.85 -13.68 -2.79
C GLU A 21 8.73 -14.71 -3.51
N HIS A 22 8.88 -14.59 -4.83
CA HIS A 22 9.76 -15.47 -5.60
C HIS A 22 11.22 -15.38 -5.15
N ALA A 23 11.72 -14.16 -4.90
CA ALA A 23 13.10 -13.94 -4.46
C ALA A 23 13.37 -14.44 -3.04
N PHE A 24 12.40 -14.30 -2.12
CA PHE A 24 12.53 -14.70 -0.71
C PHE A 24 12.03 -16.14 -0.43
N GLY A 25 11.36 -16.77 -1.38
CA GLY A 25 10.73 -18.10 -1.24
C GLY A 25 9.41 -18.10 -0.47
N VAL A 26 9.04 -16.98 0.15
CA VAL A 26 7.76 -16.75 0.84
C VAL A 26 7.36 -15.28 0.71
N ALA A 27 6.06 -14.99 0.71
CA ALA A 27 5.57 -13.63 0.79
C ALA A 27 6.06 -12.95 2.10
N PRO A 28 6.76 -11.81 2.03
CA PRO A 28 7.19 -11.11 3.23
C PRO A 28 6.00 -10.68 4.10
N GLU A 29 5.99 -11.08 5.37
CA GLU A 29 4.82 -10.96 6.26
C GLU A 29 4.23 -9.54 6.33
N ARG A 30 5.08 -8.52 6.25
CA ARG A 30 4.74 -7.10 6.43
C ARG A 30 4.72 -6.29 5.14
N VAL A 31 4.58 -6.96 4.00
CA VAL A 31 4.41 -6.32 2.70
C VAL A 31 3.02 -6.63 2.17
N ARG A 32 2.31 -5.61 1.69
CA ARG A 32 1.04 -5.77 0.99
C ARG A 32 1.07 -5.03 -0.34
N ALA A 33 0.30 -5.52 -1.29
CA ALA A 33 0.11 -4.88 -2.58
C ALA A 33 -1.34 -4.44 -2.74
N VAL A 34 -1.51 -3.26 -3.34
CA VAL A 34 -2.80 -2.65 -3.65
C VAL A 34 -2.75 -2.19 -5.09
N ASP A 35 -3.30 -2.99 -5.98
CA ASP A 35 -3.49 -2.58 -7.37
C ASP A 35 -4.63 -1.56 -7.47
N ILE A 36 -4.44 -0.57 -8.33
CA ILE A 36 -5.43 0.46 -8.68
C ILE A 36 -5.95 0.14 -10.08
N PRO A 37 -7.18 -0.36 -10.22
CA PRO A 37 -7.77 -0.64 -11.53
C PRO A 37 -8.08 0.66 -12.28
N PRO A 38 -8.11 0.62 -13.63
CA PRO A 38 -8.62 1.74 -14.40
C PRO A 38 -10.10 1.98 -14.07
N HIS A 39 -10.49 3.25 -14.03
CA HIS A 39 -11.88 3.70 -13.77
C HIS A 39 -12.48 3.30 -12.41
N GLU A 40 -11.69 2.73 -11.48
CA GLU A 40 -12.16 2.51 -10.13
C GLU A 40 -12.37 3.85 -9.42
N ASP A 41 -13.42 3.92 -8.60
CA ASP A 41 -13.62 5.06 -7.72
C ASP A 41 -12.47 5.20 -6.72
N THR A 42 -11.93 6.41 -6.59
CA THR A 42 -10.74 6.67 -5.76
C THR A 42 -11.00 6.48 -4.27
N LYS A 43 -12.25 6.55 -3.80
CA LYS A 43 -12.59 6.24 -2.41
C LYS A 43 -12.53 4.72 -2.19
N ALA A 44 -13.04 3.92 -3.12
CA ALA A 44 -12.89 2.46 -3.06
C ALA A 44 -11.42 2.04 -3.05
N SER A 45 -10.59 2.63 -3.91
CA SER A 45 -9.14 2.45 -3.90
C SER A 45 -8.51 2.82 -2.54
N PHE A 46 -8.91 3.96 -1.99
CA PHE A 46 -8.41 4.46 -0.70
C PHE A 46 -8.79 3.53 0.47
N ASP A 47 -10.03 3.03 0.51
CA ASP A 47 -10.49 2.14 1.58
C ASP A 47 -9.69 0.81 1.58
N ARG A 48 -9.37 0.27 0.39
CA ARG A 48 -8.50 -0.90 0.24
C ARG A 48 -7.07 -0.62 0.70
N LEU A 49 -6.53 0.54 0.34
CA LEU A 49 -5.21 0.99 0.77
C LEU A 49 -5.14 1.15 2.30
N LEU A 50 -6.13 1.81 2.91
CA LEU A 50 -6.19 2.00 4.35
C LEU A 50 -6.20 0.66 5.09
N LYS A 51 -7.02 -0.29 4.63
CA LYS A 51 -7.03 -1.66 5.18
C LYS A 51 -5.68 -2.36 5.06
N ALA A 52 -4.99 -2.23 3.92
CA ALA A 52 -3.66 -2.81 3.71
C ALA A 52 -2.62 -2.18 4.65
N ALA A 53 -2.66 -0.85 4.82
CA ALA A 53 -1.78 -0.12 5.72
C ALA A 53 -1.95 -0.56 7.18
N TYR A 54 -3.19 -0.68 7.67
CA TYR A 54 -3.46 -1.24 9.00
C TYR A 54 -2.94 -2.67 9.15
N GLY A 55 -3.08 -3.51 8.11
CA GLY A 55 -2.62 -4.89 8.14
C GLY A 55 -1.10 -5.06 8.25
N VAL A 56 -0.30 -4.03 7.95
CA VAL A 56 1.18 -4.07 8.06
C VAL A 56 1.73 -3.14 9.15
N ASN A 57 0.89 -2.28 9.74
CA ASN A 57 1.32 -1.34 10.75
C ASN A 57 1.56 -2.06 12.09
N THR A 58 2.79 -1.95 12.61
CA THR A 58 3.15 -2.49 13.93
C THR A 58 3.58 -1.40 14.91
N GLY A 59 3.06 -0.18 14.75
CA GLY A 59 3.43 0.98 15.56
C GLY A 59 4.77 1.62 15.22
N GLN A 60 5.48 1.10 14.21
CA GLN A 60 6.76 1.65 13.71
C GLN A 60 6.61 2.39 12.38
N GLY A 61 5.38 2.70 11.97
CA GLY A 61 5.08 3.38 10.72
C GLY A 61 4.92 2.43 9.52
N VAL A 62 4.48 3.02 8.41
CA VAL A 62 4.24 2.34 7.14
C VAL A 62 4.91 3.13 6.02
N LEU A 63 5.69 2.45 5.19
CA LEU A 63 6.26 2.98 3.96
C LEU A 63 5.32 2.68 2.80
N ILE A 64 4.92 3.71 2.07
CA ILE A 64 4.17 3.55 0.83
C ILE A 64 5.12 3.61 -0.36
N LEU A 65 5.08 2.59 -1.22
CA LEU A 65 5.79 2.56 -2.49
C LEU A 65 4.78 2.73 -3.62
N THR A 66 5.06 3.65 -4.55
CA THR A 66 4.19 3.93 -5.69
C THR A 66 4.94 3.80 -7.02
N ASP A 67 4.21 3.56 -8.10
CA ASP A 67 4.78 3.42 -9.45
C ASP A 67 5.23 4.76 -10.03
N VAL A 68 4.30 5.73 -10.10
CA VAL A 68 4.51 7.01 -10.76
C VAL A 68 4.00 8.14 -9.87
N MET A 69 4.89 9.07 -9.55
CA MET A 69 4.55 10.27 -8.79
C MET A 69 3.48 11.10 -9.53
N GLY A 70 2.47 11.56 -8.79
CA GLY A 70 1.36 12.38 -9.31
C GLY A 70 0.27 11.59 -10.06
N ALA A 71 0.44 10.29 -10.27
CA ALA A 71 -0.60 9.45 -10.83
C ALA A 71 -1.64 9.04 -9.76
N THR A 72 -2.77 8.43 -10.18
CA THR A 72 -3.86 8.02 -9.28
C THR A 72 -3.38 7.22 -8.06
N PRO A 73 -2.50 6.21 -8.18
CA PRO A 73 -1.98 5.48 -7.03
C PRO A 73 -1.29 6.39 -6.00
N ALA A 74 -0.40 7.27 -6.45
CA ALA A 74 0.29 8.23 -5.61
C ALA A 74 -0.69 9.21 -4.93
N ASN A 75 -1.65 9.75 -5.67
CA ASN A 75 -2.62 10.70 -5.14
C ASN A 75 -3.59 10.05 -4.13
N VAL A 76 -3.98 8.79 -4.35
CA VAL A 76 -4.76 8.01 -3.38
C VAL A 76 -3.93 7.76 -2.13
N ALA A 77 -2.65 7.42 -2.27
CA ALA A 77 -1.74 7.20 -1.16
C ALA A 77 -1.48 8.44 -0.30
N SER A 78 -1.30 9.61 -0.90
CA SER A 78 -1.08 10.86 -0.15
C SER A 78 -2.24 11.23 0.78
N LYS A 79 -3.45 10.72 0.55
CA LYS A 79 -4.58 10.90 1.48
C LYS A 79 -4.34 10.23 2.84
N LEU A 80 -3.48 9.19 2.91
CA LEU A 80 -3.10 8.58 4.19
C LEU A 80 -2.29 9.54 5.05
N GLU A 81 -1.39 10.32 4.45
CA GLU A 81 -0.57 11.31 5.18
C GLU A 81 -1.45 12.38 5.82
N ALA A 82 -2.53 12.78 5.13
CA ALA A 82 -3.49 13.76 5.63
C ALA A 82 -4.28 13.28 6.87
N LEU A 83 -4.36 11.96 7.12
CA LEU A 83 -4.98 11.41 8.32
C LEU A 83 -4.06 11.47 9.56
N GLY A 84 -2.82 11.95 9.41
CA GLY A 84 -1.83 11.99 10.47
C GLY A 84 -1.09 10.65 10.64
N SER A 85 -0.30 10.53 11.70
CA SER A 85 0.49 9.32 11.91
C SER A 85 -0.42 8.11 12.13
N LEU A 86 -0.29 7.11 11.28
CA LEU A 86 -0.88 5.78 11.47
C LEU A 86 -0.45 5.13 12.81
N SER A 87 0.57 5.65 13.48
CA SER A 87 0.96 5.22 14.83
C SER A 87 -0.09 5.54 15.91
N GLY A 88 -0.99 6.50 15.67
CA GLY A 88 -2.05 6.89 16.63
C GLY A 88 -3.42 6.30 16.33
N LEU A 89 -3.59 5.68 15.17
CA LEU A 89 -4.82 5.00 14.77
C LEU A 89 -4.72 3.55 15.22
N ASN A 90 -5.01 3.33 16.50
CA ASN A 90 -5.11 1.98 17.06
C ASN A 90 -6.32 1.28 16.42
N ALA A 91 -6.10 0.06 15.93
CA ALA A 91 -7.15 -0.87 15.51
C ALA A 91 -8.04 -1.28 16.69
#